data_AF-A0A7W1FI67-F1
#
_entry.id   AF-A0A7W1FI67-F1
#
_cell.length_a   1.000
_cell.length_b   1.000
_cell.length_c   1.000
_cell.angle_alpha   90.00
_cell.angle_beta   90.00
_cell.angle_gamma   90.00
#
_symmetry.space_group_name_H-M   'P 1'
#
loop_
_entity.id
_entity.type
_entity.pdbx_description
1 polymer ?
#
loop_
_entity_poly.entity_id
_entity_poly.type
_entity_poly.pdbx_seq_one_letter_code
_entity_poly.pdbx_strand_id
1 'polypeptide(L)' 'MKTSSTTSSTTAKDPICGMTVDTATAINVERDGQTYYFCGEGCRTKFKALPAGKPPEPKSGGCCG' A
#
# COMPACT_ATOMS: atom_id res chain seq x y z
N MET A 1 -27.97 -13.37 -17.58
CA MET A 1 -27.10 -13.50 -16.38
C MET A 1 -25.72 -12.95 -16.76
N LYS A 2 -25.10 -11.95 -16.15
CA LYS A 2 -25.34 -11.10 -14.97
C LYS A 2 -24.76 -9.71 -15.29
N THR A 3 -25.50 -8.67 -14.92
CA THR A 3 -24.96 -7.32 -14.65
C THR A 3 -23.87 -7.40 -13.57
N SER A 4 -22.73 -6.75 -13.78
CA SER A 4 -21.80 -6.38 -12.71
C SER A 4 -20.97 -5.20 -13.22
N SER A 5 -21.44 -3.98 -13.01
CA SER A 5 -21.02 -3.14 -11.88
C SER A 5 -19.53 -2.79 -11.97
N THR A 6 -19.17 -1.94 -12.93
CA THR A 6 -17.83 -1.34 -13.03
C THR A 6 -17.86 0.04 -12.38
N THR A 7 -17.95 0.07 -11.04
CA THR A 7 -17.69 1.30 -10.28
C THR A 7 -16.21 1.30 -9.93
N SER A 8 -15.44 2.01 -10.74
CA SER A 8 -13.99 2.13 -10.72
C SER A 8 -13.47 2.91 -9.51
N SER A 9 -13.56 2.34 -8.31
CA SER A 9 -12.93 2.92 -7.12
C SER A 9 -11.41 2.71 -7.19
N THR A 10 -10.65 3.74 -7.59
CA THR A 10 -9.19 3.71 -7.73
C THR A 10 -8.53 3.60 -6.35
N THR A 11 -8.34 2.38 -5.90
CA THR A 11 -7.63 2.04 -4.67
C THR A 11 -6.28 1.43 -5.00
N ALA A 12 -5.26 1.78 -4.22
CA ALA A 12 -3.91 1.24 -4.33
C ALA A 12 -3.57 0.41 -3.09
N LYS A 13 -2.63 -0.52 -3.22
CA LYS A 13 -2.10 -1.25 -2.07
C LYS A 13 -0.82 -0.60 -1.57
N ASP A 14 -0.78 -0.33 -0.27
CA ASP A 14 0.41 0.17 0.40
C ASP A 14 1.49 -0.94 0.41
N PRO A 15 2.69 -0.71 -0.17
CA PRO A 15 3.76 -1.70 -0.20
C PRO A 15 4.42 -1.92 1.18
N ILE A 16 4.09 -1.10 2.19
CA ILE A 16 4.64 -1.14 3.55
C ILE A 16 3.84 -2.02 4.49
N CYS A 17 2.52 -1.99 4.40
CA CYS A 17 1.64 -2.75 5.29
C CYS A 17 0.70 -3.70 4.54
N GLY A 18 0.62 -3.61 3.21
CA GLY A 18 -0.32 -4.37 2.39
C GLY A 18 -1.76 -3.88 2.50
N MET A 19 -2.01 -2.75 3.16
CA MET A 19 -3.35 -2.18 3.34
C MET A 19 -3.84 -1.54 2.03
N THR A 20 -5.11 -1.74 1.71
CA THR A 20 -5.77 -1.04 0.59
C THR A 20 -6.09 0.39 1.01
N VAL A 21 -5.66 1.35 0.19
CA VAL A 21 -5.82 2.78 0.43
C VAL A 21 -6.45 3.45 -0.78
N ASP A 22 -7.21 4.51 -0.55
CA ASP A 22 -7.86 5.25 -1.61
C ASP A 22 -6.90 6.25 -2.26
N THR A 23 -6.65 6.15 -3.56
CA THR A 23 -5.64 6.99 -4.24
C THR A 23 -5.98 8.48 -4.25
N ALA A 24 -7.25 8.85 -4.04
CA ALA A 24 -7.68 10.25 -4.00
C ALA A 24 -7.36 10.93 -2.67
N THR A 25 -7.27 10.18 -1.58
CA THR A 25 -7.00 10.69 -0.22
C THR A 25 -5.68 10.19 0.37
N ALA A 26 -5.10 9.13 -0.18
CA ALA A 26 -3.86 8.53 0.28
C ALA A 26 -2.63 9.39 -0.05
N ILE A 27 -1.61 9.24 0.79
CA ILE A 27 -0.34 9.93 0.60
C ILE A 27 0.43 9.21 -0.47
N ASN A 28 0.89 9.92 -1.49
CA ASN A 28 1.73 9.36 -2.53
C ASN A 28 3.16 9.92 -2.50
N VAL A 29 4.09 9.16 -3.05
CA VAL A 29 5.46 9.62 -3.29
C VAL A 29 5.92 9.15 -4.66
N GLU A 30 6.60 10.04 -5.37
CA GLU A 30 7.30 9.70 -6.60
C GLU A 30 8.71 9.21 -6.23
N ARG A 31 9.07 8.02 -6.70
CA ARG A 31 10.40 7.42 -6.55
C ARG A 31 10.76 6.71 -7.83
N ASP A 32 11.91 7.06 -8.39
CA ASP A 32 12.44 6.41 -9.60
C ASP A 32 11.44 6.46 -10.79
N GLY A 33 10.65 7.55 -10.87
CA GLY A 33 9.61 7.74 -11.89
C GLY A 33 8.31 6.97 -11.63
N GLN A 34 8.18 6.33 -10.46
CA GLN A 34 7.02 5.54 -10.08
C GLN A 34 6.31 6.13 -8.85
N THR A 35 4.99 6.28 -8.95
CA THR A 35 4.13 6.80 -7.88
C THR A 35 3.65 5.68 -6.98
N TYR A 36 4.00 5.74 -5.69
CA TYR A 36 3.57 4.79 -4.66
C TYR A 36 2.59 5.45 -3.70
N TYR A 37 1.57 4.73 -3.27
CA TYR A 37 0.52 5.21 -2.36
C TYR A 37 0.65 4.54 -0.98
N PHE A 38 0.39 5.31 0.07
CA PHE A 38 0.55 4.90 1.46
C PHE A 38 -0.66 5.28 2.29
N CYS A 39 -0.95 4.47 3.32
CA CYS A 39 -2.07 4.71 4.24
C CYS A 39 -1.82 5.91 5.18
N GLY A 40 -0.58 6.38 5.27
CA GLY A 40 -0.21 7.51 6.12
C GLY A 40 1.29 7.81 6.12
N GLU A 41 1.68 8.86 6.86
CA GLU A 41 3.06 9.37 6.87
C GLU A 41 4.08 8.37 7.45
N GLY A 42 3.64 7.52 8.38
CA GLY A 42 4.48 6.46 8.93
C GLY A 42 4.92 5.46 7.85
N CYS A 43 4.01 5.05 6.96
CA CYS A 43 4.33 4.17 5.83
C CYS A 43 5.22 4.89 4.81
N ARG A 44 4.91 6.13 4.43
CA ARG A 44 5.76 6.93 3.53
C ARG A 44 7.19 7.08 4.06
N THR A 45 7.35 7.37 5.34
CA THR A 45 8.68 7.54 5.96
C THR A 45 9.45 6.23 5.99
N LYS A 46 8.79 5.13 6.34
CA LYS A 46 9.36 3.78 6.23
C LYS A 46 9.78 3.49 4.80
N PHE A 47 8.94 3.77 3.81
CA PHE A 47 9.26 3.57 2.40
C PHE A 47 10.49 4.36 1.95
N LYS A 48 10.62 5.62 2.38
CA LYS A 48 11.81 6.44 2.09
C LYS A 48 13.08 5.90 2.77
N ALA A 49 12.95 5.35 3.97
CA ALA A 49 14.07 4.78 4.74
C ALA A 49 14.43 3.35 4.30
N LEU A 50 13.50 2.63 3.68
CA LEU A 50 13.74 1.28 3.18
C LEU A 50 14.55 1.31 1.89
N PRO A 51 15.61 0.50 1.76
CA PRO A 51 16.24 0.26 0.49
C PRO A 51 15.29 -0.52 -0.42
N ALA A 52 15.23 -0.16 -1.70
CA ALA A 52 14.42 -0.85 -2.70
C ALA A 52 14.79 -2.35 -2.71
N GLY A 53 13.83 -3.22 -2.36
CA GLY A 53 14.00 -4.67 -2.40
C GLY A 53 13.77 -5.45 -1.10
N LYS A 54 13.47 -4.79 0.03
CA LYS A 54 12.99 -5.51 1.22
C LYS A 54 11.47 -5.41 1.35
N PRO A 55 10.71 -6.51 1.21
CA PRO A 55 9.33 -6.51 1.60
C PRO A 55 9.28 -6.29 3.13
N PRO A 56 8.45 -5.36 3.61
CA PRO A 56 8.19 -5.22 5.03
C PRO A 56 7.47 -6.48 5.47
N GLU A 57 8.12 -7.24 6.34
CA GLU A 57 7.57 -8.48 6.87
C GLU A 57 6.14 -8.23 7.37
N PRO A 58 5.14 -8.97 6.88
CA PRO A 58 3.88 -9.03 7.60
C PRO A 58 4.25 -9.58 8.96
N LYS A 59 3.85 -8.91 10.05
CA LYS A 59 3.91 -9.51 11.38
C LYS A 59 3.11 -10.80 11.30
N SER A 60 3.82 -11.90 11.05
CA SER A 60 3.33 -13.25 11.20
C SER A 60 3.18 -13.40 12.70
N GLY A 61 2.02 -12.96 13.20
CA GLY A 61 1.60 -13.24 14.56
C GLY A 61 1.61 -14.75 14.70
N GLY A 62 2.58 -15.26 15.46
CA GLY A 62 2.61 -16.65 15.85
C GLY A 62 1.30 -16.95 16.58
N CYS A 63 0.45 -17.76 15.96
CA CYS A 63 -0.58 -18.48 16.69
C CYS A 63 0.14 -19.56 17.50
N CYS A 64 0.46 -19.24 18.76
CA CYS A 64 1.01 -20.22 19.70
C CYS A 64 -0.17 -20.95 20.36
N GLY A 65 -0.36 -22.21 19.95
CA GLY A 65 -0.82 -23.38 20.73
C GLY A 65 -1.99 -23.22 21.69
#